data_AF-T0I2M5-F1
#
_entry.id   AF-T0I2M5-F1
#
_cell.length_a   1.000
_cell.length_b   1.000
_cell.length_c   1.000
_cell.angle_alpha   90.00
_cell.angle_beta   90.00
_cell.angle_gamma   90.00
#
_symmetry.space_group_name_H-M   'P 1'
#
loop_
_entity.id
_entity.type
_entity.pdbx_description
1 polymer ?
#
loop_
_entity_poly.entity_id
_entity_poly.type
_entity_poly.pdbx_seq_one_letter_code
_entity_poly.pdbx_strand_id
1 'polypeptide(L)' 'MALAAEFYAGTKNKAPVLDIVRIGNGRREHVETVPVINKREARAVANSMGATPWNF' A
#
# COMPACT_ATOMS: atom_id res chain seq x y z
N MET A 1 -6.94 13.07 -8.55
CA MET A 1 -5.93 11.98 -8.63
C MET A 1 -5.70 11.52 -7.21
N ALA A 2 -5.85 10.22 -6.92
CA ALA A 2 -5.77 9.71 -5.54
C ALA A 2 -4.67 8.65 -5.45
N LEU A 3 -3.88 8.68 -4.38
CA LEU A 3 -2.97 7.58 -4.03
C LEU A 3 -3.72 6.66 -3.06
N ALA A 4 -3.74 5.38 -3.36
CA ALA A 4 -4.29 4.33 -2.53
C ALA A 4 -3.16 3.43 -2.05
N ALA A 5 -3.28 2.92 -0.84
CA ALA A 5 -2.33 1.98 -0.26
C ALA A 5 -3.05 0.65 -0.01
N GLU A 6 -2.49 -0.44 -0.55
CA GLU A 6 -3.02 -1.80 -0.44
C GLU A 6 -2.05 -2.65 0.38
N PHE A 7 -2.48 -3.09 1.55
CA PHE A 7 -1.66 -3.91 2.42
C PHE A 7 -1.87 -5.39 2.10
N TYR A 8 -0.77 -6.08 1.84
CA TYR A 8 -0.74 -7.53 1.66
C TYR A 8 -0.05 -8.17 2.85
N ALA A 9 -0.83 -8.92 3.63
CA ALA A 9 -0.29 -9.70 4.73
C ALA A 9 0.71 -10.73 4.19
N GLY A 10 1.90 -10.74 4.78
CA GLY A 10 2.91 -11.75 4.50
C GLY A 10 2.40 -13.14 4.86
N THR A 11 2.83 -14.14 4.11
CA THR A 11 2.59 -15.56 4.42
C THR A 11 3.88 -16.19 4.94
N LYS A 12 3.85 -17.45 5.35
CA LYS A 12 5.04 -18.18 5.86
C LYS A 12 6.28 -18.07 4.94
N ASN A 13 6.07 -17.85 3.64
CA ASN A 13 7.13 -17.75 2.62
C ASN A 13 7.27 -16.35 1.98
N LYS A 14 6.46 -15.35 2.39
CA LYS A 14 6.46 -14.01 1.77
C LYS A 14 6.37 -12.94 2.84
N ALA A 15 7.27 -11.95 2.79
CA ALA A 15 7.19 -10.78 3.66
C ALA A 15 5.90 -9.99 3.40
N PRO A 16 5.34 -9.32 4.42
CA PRO A 16 4.24 -8.38 4.22
C PRO A 16 4.73 -7.21 3.37
N VAL A 17 3.85 -6.73 2.48
CA VAL A 17 4.15 -5.62 1.58
C VAL A 17 3.00 -4.65 1.53
N LEU A 18 3.31 -3.40 1.25
CA LEU A 18 2.38 -2.32 1.01
C LEU A 18 2.56 -1.87 -0.44
N ASP A 19 1.53 -2.05 -1.26
CA ASP A 19 1.52 -1.52 -2.61
C ASP A 19 0.89 -0.13 -2.62
N ILE A 20 1.58 0.81 -3.23
CA ILE A 20 1.08 2.15 -3.50
C ILE A 20 0.56 2.17 -4.92
N VAL A 21 -0.73 2.47 -5.05
CA VAL A 21 -1.45 2.49 -6.33
C VAL A 21 -1.98 3.90 -6.57
N ARG A 22 -1.73 4.42 -7.76
CA ARG A 22 -2.28 5.69 -8.21
C ARG A 22 -3.58 5.44 -8.95
N ILE A 23 -4.65 6.05 -8.48
CA ILE A 23 -5.96 6.01 -9.11
C ILE A 23 -6.16 7.32 -9.88
N GLY A 24 -6.17 7.20 -11.21
CA GLY A 24 -6.36 8.31 -12.14
C GLY A 24 -7.10 7.84 -13.40
N ASN A 25 -8.03 8.66 -13.90
CA ASN A 25 -8.78 8.40 -15.13
C ASN A 25 -9.45 7.00 -15.20
N GLY A 26 -9.98 6.53 -14.07
CA GLY A 26 -10.62 5.21 -13.97
C GLY A 26 -9.66 4.02 -14.00
N ARG A 27 -8.34 4.24 -14.00
CA ARG A 27 -7.31 3.21 -14.01
C ARG A 27 -6.54 3.21 -12.69
N ARG A 28 -6.07 2.02 -12.31
CA ARG A 28 -5.16 1.80 -11.20
C ARG A 28 -3.77 1.55 -11.78
N GLU A 29 -2.83 2.41 -11.45
CA GLU A 29 -1.43 2.26 -11.81
C GLU A 29 -0.63 1.91 -10.56
N HIS A 30 0.07 0.79 -10.59
CA HIS A 30 0.99 0.44 -9.52
C HIS A 30 2.19 1.37 -9.59
N VAL A 31 2.49 2.02 -8.47
CA VAL A 31 3.59 3.00 -8.37
C VAL A 31 4.80 2.35 -7.74
N GLU A 32 4.60 1.72 -6.58
CA GLU A 32 5.69 1.24 -5.75
C GLU A 32 5.22 0.14 -4.79
N THR A 33 6.11 -0.80 -4.49
CA THR A 33 5.93 -1.82 -3.45
C THR A 33 6.91 -1.55 -2.31
N VAL A 34 6.38 -1.32 -1.11
CA VAL A 34 7.18 -1.09 0.09
C VAL A 34 7.10 -2.33 0.99
N PRO A 35 8.21 -2.99 1.33
CA PRO A 35 8.22 -4.07 2.31
C PRO A 35 7.90 -3.50 3.70
N VAL A 36 6.97 -4.14 4.41
CA VAL A 36 6.50 -3.71 5.73
C VAL A 36 6.42 -4.91 6.68
N ILE A 37 6.56 -4.67 7.97
CA ILE A 37 6.55 -5.72 9.00
C ILE A 37 5.11 -6.04 9.39
N ASN A 38 4.23 -5.05 9.46
CA ASN A 38 2.85 -5.23 9.88
C ASN A 38 1.88 -4.17 9.35
N LYS A 39 0.58 -4.41 9.54
CA LYS A 39 -0.52 -3.51 9.16
C LYS A 39 -0.43 -2.12 9.81
N ARG A 40 0.25 -1.97 10.96
CA ARG A 40 0.43 -0.68 11.65
C ARG A 40 1.48 0.17 10.96
N GLU A 41 2.62 -0.42 10.64
CA GLU A 41 3.70 0.21 9.89
C GLU A 41 3.22 0.58 8.48
N ALA A 42 2.51 -0.32 7.80
CA ALA A 42 1.90 -0.04 6.52
C ALA A 42 1.01 1.23 6.55
N ARG A 43 0.28 1.44 7.67
CA ARG A 43 -0.61 2.60 7.84
C ARG A 43 0.21 3.88 8.05
N ALA A 44 1.31 3.78 8.78
CA ALA A 44 2.22 4.90 8.99
C ALA A 44 2.90 5.31 7.67
N VAL A 45 3.36 4.34 6.87
CA VAL A 45 3.95 4.58 5.55
C VAL A 45 2.91 5.20 4.60
N ALA A 46 1.70 4.64 4.52
CA ALA A 46 0.63 5.19 3.71
C ALA A 46 0.32 6.66 4.08
N ASN A 47 0.18 6.95 5.38
CA ASN A 47 -0.03 8.33 5.86
C ASN A 47 1.15 9.25 5.54
N SER A 48 2.39 8.77 5.67
CA SER A 48 3.59 9.55 5.33
C SER A 48 3.68 9.87 3.84
N MET A 49 3.15 9.00 2.98
CA MET A 49 3.12 9.18 1.53
C MET A 49 1.87 9.94 1.06
N GLY A 50 0.95 10.32 1.97
CA GLY A 50 -0.33 10.92 1.61
C GLY A 50 -1.25 9.97 0.83
N ALA A 51 -1.04 8.66 0.96
CA ALA A 51 -1.85 7.63 0.32
C ALA A 51 -2.98 7.18 1.27
N THR A 52 -4.19 7.04 0.73
CA THR A 52 -5.36 6.59 1.48
C THR A 52 -5.30 5.08 1.69
N PRO A 53 -5.39 4.57 2.92
CA PRO A 53 -5.45 3.14 3.18
C PRO A 53 -6.74 2.54 2.59
N TRP A 54 -6.61 1.64 1.61
CA TRP A 54 -7.75 1.09 0.86
C TRP A 54 -8.16 -0.31 1.35
N ASN A 55 -7.19 -1.20 1.55
CA ASN A 55 -7.42 -2.56 2.03
C ASN A 55 -6.48 -2.84 3.21
N PHE A 56 -6.84 -2.28 4.37
CA PHE A 56 -6.08 -2.46 5.59
C PHE A 56 -6.79 -3.44 6.49
#